data_AF-A0AAV4DBT6-F1
#
_entry.id   AF-A0AAV4DBT6-F1
#
_cell.length_a   1.000
_cell.length_b   1.000
_cell.length_c   1.000
_cell.angle_alpha   90.00
_cell.angle_beta   90.00
_cell.angle_gamma   90.00
#
_symmetry.space_group_name_H-M   'P 1'
#
loop_
_entity.id
_entity.type
_entity.pdbx_description
1 polymer ?
#
loop_
_entity_poly.entity_id
_entity_poly.type
_entity_poly.pdbx_seq_one_letter_code
_entity_poly.pdbx_strand_id
1 'polypeptide(L)'
;MLKDFLNGDYDFLCKMYGLSGPQGTYPCLWCLMPRRAMHQPSDQCQLRSLESLLADNKSFMQLGEGERKDVAKFYNSLHAPMAGIALDRVSPPYLHILLGIVLKHHKLLDDAAHDLDKKKIACQPNEFLLPLGILLKRYDSQWREAQELEEKLIFEEGCLAFSETQEDIDRYTQHIHKIEQLISFLVHKDLKPRVGPIASSLDTVLKKHRITPHAYHSRSFVGN
;
A
#
# COMPACT_ATOMS: atom_id res chain seq x y z
N MET A 1 -35.86 -19.85 22.72
CA MET A 1 -35.47 -18.43 22.66
C MET A 1 -34.43 -18.31 21.56
N LEU A 2 -34.75 -17.66 20.44
CA LEU A 2 -33.77 -17.43 19.36
C LEU A 2 -32.71 -16.43 19.85
N LYS A 3 -31.45 -16.67 19.49
CA LYS A 3 -30.33 -15.76 19.73
C LYS A 3 -29.95 -15.13 18.40
N ASP A 4 -30.10 -13.81 18.30
CA ASP A 4 -29.72 -13.05 17.11
C ASP A 4 -28.24 -12.69 17.17
N PHE A 5 -27.57 -12.80 16.02
CA PHE A 5 -26.17 -12.42 15.81
C PHE A 5 -26.10 -11.43 14.66
N LEU A 6 -25.20 -10.44 14.76
CA LEU A 6 -25.01 -9.43 13.72
C LEU A 6 -23.62 -9.52 13.10
N ASN A 7 -23.60 -9.57 11.77
CA ASN A 7 -22.39 -9.57 10.95
C ASN A 7 -22.52 -8.50 9.87
N GLY A 8 -21.40 -7.88 9.50
CA GLY A 8 -21.34 -6.91 8.42
C GLY A 8 -19.94 -6.31 8.35
N ASP A 9 -19.69 -5.45 7.36
CA ASP A 9 -18.45 -4.67 7.37
C ASP A 9 -18.41 -3.70 8.56
N TYR A 10 -17.22 -3.19 8.86
CA TYR A 10 -17.01 -2.37 10.05
C TYR A 10 -17.78 -1.05 10.04
N ASP A 11 -17.93 -0.42 8.87
CA ASP A 11 -18.62 0.87 8.75
C ASP A 11 -20.12 0.69 8.95
N PHE A 12 -20.69 -0.37 8.38
CA PHE A 12 -22.06 -0.80 8.64
C PHE A 12 -22.29 -1.05 10.14
N LEU A 13 -21.41 -1.83 10.79
CA LEU A 13 -21.54 -2.12 12.21
C LEU A 13 -21.45 -0.83 13.06
N CYS A 14 -20.52 0.07 12.77
CA CYS A 14 -20.44 1.37 13.46
C CYS A 14 -21.76 2.14 13.34
N LYS A 15 -22.35 2.22 12.14
CA LYS A 15 -23.63 2.90 11.91
C LYS A 15 -24.78 2.24 12.65
N MET A 16 -24.86 0.91 12.63
CA MET A 16 -25.87 0.14 13.37
C MET A 16 -25.83 0.39 14.88
N TYR A 17 -24.63 0.64 15.42
CA TYR A 17 -24.43 0.97 16.84
C TYR A 17 -24.30 2.47 17.12
N GLY A 18 -24.63 3.30 16.13
CA GLY A 18 -24.71 4.75 16.29
C GLY A 18 -23.38 5.47 16.46
N LEU A 19 -22.25 4.86 16.10
CA LEU A 19 -20.93 5.46 16.15
C LEU A 19 -20.62 6.30 14.91
N SER A 20 -19.77 7.32 15.05
CA SER A 20 -19.32 8.17 13.94
C SER A 20 -18.44 7.48 12.90
N GLY A 21 -18.14 6.18 13.07
CA GLY A 21 -17.33 5.38 12.15
C GLY A 21 -15.85 5.22 12.53
N PRO A 22 -15.06 4.51 11.70
CA PRO A 22 -13.70 4.06 12.02
C PRO A 22 -12.65 5.17 12.13
N GLN A 23 -12.96 6.40 11.71
CA GLN A 23 -11.98 7.50 11.66
C GLN A 23 -12.01 8.40 12.90
N GLY A 24 -12.98 8.24 13.80
CA GLY A 24 -13.12 9.11 14.97
C GLY A 24 -12.08 8.87 16.06
N THR A 25 -12.17 9.64 17.15
CA THR A 25 -11.22 9.60 18.28
C THR A 25 -11.24 8.26 19.02
N TYR A 26 -12.41 7.67 19.21
CA TYR A 26 -12.65 6.35 19.80
C TYR A 26 -13.23 5.40 18.73
N PRO A 27 -12.39 4.89 17.82
CA PRO A 27 -12.89 4.25 16.60
C PRO A 27 -13.36 2.81 16.82
N CYS A 28 -13.06 2.18 17.96
CA CYS A 28 -13.41 0.78 18.26
C CYS A 28 -14.89 0.64 18.67
N LEU A 29 -15.58 -0.35 18.09
CA LEU A 29 -16.95 -0.74 18.44
C LEU A 29 -17.04 -1.47 19.78
N TRP A 30 -15.99 -2.17 20.19
CA TRP A 30 -16.00 -3.01 21.40
C TRP A 30 -15.35 -2.34 22.62
N CYS A 31 -14.60 -1.26 22.45
CA CYS A 31 -13.90 -0.61 23.56
C CYS A 31 -13.74 0.90 23.39
N LEU A 32 -13.33 1.55 24.48
CA LEU A 32 -13.08 2.99 24.56
C LEU A 32 -11.60 3.35 24.38
N MET A 33 -10.83 2.54 23.64
CA MET A 33 -9.44 2.88 23.34
C MET A 33 -9.39 4.05 22.35
N PRO A 34 -8.73 5.17 22.70
CA PRO A 34 -8.58 6.27 21.75
C PRO A 34 -7.56 5.91 20.68
N ARG A 35 -7.78 6.37 19.44
CA ARG A 35 -6.92 6.10 18.27
C ARG A 35 -5.43 6.34 18.53
N ARG A 36 -5.11 7.43 19.25
CA ARG A 36 -3.73 7.78 19.64
C ARG A 36 -3.04 6.73 20.52
N ALA A 37 -3.81 5.99 21.33
CA ALA A 37 -3.30 4.97 22.23
C ALA A 37 -3.25 3.56 21.59
N MET A 38 -3.87 3.36 20.42
CA MET A 38 -3.89 2.03 19.77
C MET A 38 -2.51 1.54 19.31
N HIS A 39 -1.54 2.44 19.18
CA HIS A 39 -0.16 2.09 18.85
C HIS A 39 0.63 1.57 20.06
N GLN A 40 0.17 1.86 21.27
CA GLN A 40 0.77 1.47 22.54
C GLN A 40 -0.36 1.07 23.50
N PRO A 41 -1.02 -0.07 23.26
CA PRO A 41 -2.20 -0.46 24.03
C PRO A 41 -1.81 -0.71 25.49
N SER A 42 -2.60 -0.15 26.40
CA SER A 42 -2.56 -0.49 27.83
C SER A 42 -3.57 -1.60 28.13
N ASP A 43 -3.28 -2.48 29.08
CA ASP A 43 -4.18 -3.54 29.53
C ASP A 43 -5.49 -3.01 30.14
N GLN A 44 -5.52 -1.73 30.52
CA GLN A 44 -6.70 -1.06 31.06
C GLN A 44 -7.50 -0.39 29.95
N CYS A 45 -8.37 -1.16 29.28
CA CYS A 45 -9.32 -0.59 28.33
C CYS A 45 -10.77 -0.92 28.72
N GLN A 46 -11.59 0.10 28.89
CA GLN A 46 -13.01 -0.08 29.16
C GLN A 46 -13.72 -0.63 27.91
N LEU A 47 -14.46 -1.72 28.10
CA LEU A 47 -15.29 -2.31 27.06
C LEU A 47 -16.60 -1.53 26.90
N ARG A 48 -17.11 -1.48 25.67
CA ARG A 48 -18.43 -0.96 25.37
C ARG A 48 -19.47 -2.04 25.63
N SER A 49 -20.66 -1.61 25.99
CA SER A 49 -21.88 -2.42 26.01
C SER A 49 -23.01 -1.68 25.31
N LEU A 50 -24.14 -2.34 25.10
CA LEU A 50 -25.31 -1.68 24.53
C LEU A 50 -25.81 -0.56 25.47
N GLU A 51 -25.77 -0.80 26.78
CA GLU A 51 -26.11 0.17 27.82
C GLU A 51 -25.16 1.37 27.81
N SER A 52 -23.85 1.14 27.66
CA SER A 52 -22.89 2.24 27.60
C SER A 52 -23.12 3.10 26.36
N LEU A 53 -23.39 2.49 25.20
CA LEU A 53 -23.68 3.22 23.96
C LEU A 53 -24.94 4.09 24.08
N LEU A 54 -26.00 3.56 24.71
CA LEU A 54 -27.23 4.31 24.99
C LEU A 54 -26.97 5.47 25.96
N ALA A 55 -26.17 5.25 27.01
CA ALA A 55 -25.79 6.30 27.96
C ALA A 55 -24.93 7.40 27.31
N ASP A 56 -23.97 7.01 26.46
CA ASP A 56 -23.12 7.92 25.70
C ASP A 56 -23.97 8.77 24.74
N ASN A 57 -24.92 8.15 24.02
CA ASN A 57 -25.81 8.88 23.13
C ASN A 57 -26.72 9.85 23.89
N LYS A 58 -27.29 9.43 25.02
CA LYS A 58 -28.10 10.30 25.87
C LYS A 58 -27.29 11.50 26.35
N SER A 59 -26.04 11.28 26.78
CA SER A 59 -25.13 12.34 27.21
C SER A 59 -24.78 13.28 26.05
N PHE A 60 -24.57 12.74 24.84
CA PHE A 60 -24.34 13.53 23.64
C PHE A 60 -25.52 14.44 23.29
N MET A 61 -26.75 13.92 23.39
CA MET A 61 -27.96 14.71 23.10
C MET A 61 -28.26 15.76 24.17
N GLN A 62 -27.95 15.48 25.45
CA GLN A 62 -28.27 16.37 26.57
C GLN A 62 -27.20 17.42 26.86
N LEU A 63 -25.93 17.03 26.82
CA LEU A 63 -24.79 17.89 27.16
C LEU A 63 -24.07 18.42 25.94
N GLY A 64 -24.04 17.64 24.85
CA GLY A 64 -23.43 18.02 23.58
C GLY A 64 -24.42 18.63 22.58
N GLU A 65 -25.70 18.76 22.95
CA GLU A 65 -26.78 19.32 22.11
C GLU A 65 -26.90 18.68 20.71
N GLY A 66 -26.34 17.48 20.51
CA GLY A 66 -26.29 16.83 19.20
C GLY A 66 -25.27 17.42 18.20
N GLU A 67 -24.39 18.31 18.66
CA GLU A 67 -23.40 18.98 17.82
C GLU A 67 -22.26 18.03 17.41
N ARG A 68 -22.17 17.70 16.11
CA ARG A 68 -21.21 16.72 15.58
C ARG A 68 -19.74 17.00 15.95
N LYS A 69 -19.37 18.28 16.09
CA LYS A 69 -18.02 18.70 16.51
C LYS A 69 -17.63 18.19 17.90
N ASP A 70 -18.61 17.92 18.76
CA ASP A 70 -18.41 17.51 20.15
C ASP A 70 -18.54 16.00 20.35
N VAL A 71 -18.91 15.23 19.31
CA VAL A 71 -19.16 13.78 19.40
C VAL A 71 -17.98 12.99 19.98
N ALA A 72 -16.75 13.48 19.75
CA ALA A 72 -15.53 12.87 20.30
C ALA A 72 -15.48 12.90 21.83
N LYS A 73 -16.10 13.90 22.48
CA LYS A 73 -16.22 14.01 23.94
C LYS A 73 -17.17 12.97 24.53
N PHE A 74 -18.04 12.40 23.69
CA PHE A 74 -19.03 11.39 24.03
C PHE A 74 -18.70 10.05 23.34
N TYR A 75 -17.41 9.73 23.29
CA TYR A 75 -16.89 8.48 22.75
C TYR A 75 -17.40 8.14 21.34
N ASN A 76 -17.54 9.15 20.48
CA ASN A 76 -18.02 9.04 19.11
C ASN A 76 -19.47 8.51 18.98
N SER A 77 -20.28 8.53 20.04
CA SER A 77 -21.69 8.15 19.99
C SER A 77 -22.53 9.27 19.37
N LEU A 78 -22.99 9.06 18.13
CA LEU A 78 -23.72 10.03 17.32
C LEU A 78 -25.23 9.78 17.36
N HIS A 79 -25.63 8.51 17.34
CA HIS A 79 -27.03 8.08 17.31
C HIS A 79 -27.27 6.97 18.34
N ALA A 80 -28.53 6.76 18.69
CA ALA A 80 -28.90 5.58 19.46
C ALA A 80 -28.63 4.31 18.62
N PRO A 81 -28.14 3.22 19.23
CA PRO A 81 -28.02 1.93 18.54
C PRO A 81 -29.35 1.49 17.92
N MET A 82 -29.33 1.14 16.64
CA MET A 82 -30.49 0.65 15.90
C MET A 82 -30.76 -0.83 16.19
N ALA A 83 -29.70 -1.59 16.47
CA ALA A 83 -29.79 -3.00 16.85
C ALA A 83 -29.78 -3.15 18.38
N GLY A 84 -30.79 -3.83 18.91
CA GLY A 84 -30.83 -4.28 20.31
C GLY A 84 -29.96 -5.52 20.60
N ILE A 85 -28.99 -5.81 19.74
CA ILE A 85 -28.12 -6.99 19.84
C ILE A 85 -26.90 -6.61 20.68
N ALA A 86 -26.63 -7.39 21.74
CA ALA A 86 -25.47 -7.18 22.59
C ALA A 86 -24.15 -7.34 21.82
N LEU A 87 -23.13 -6.56 22.18
CA LEU A 87 -21.86 -6.49 21.44
C LEU A 87 -21.04 -7.79 21.47
N ASP A 88 -21.28 -8.67 22.44
CA ASP A 88 -20.72 -10.02 22.53
C ASP A 88 -21.30 -10.99 21.46
N ARG A 89 -22.38 -10.57 20.78
CA ARG A 89 -23.02 -11.30 19.66
C ARG A 89 -22.81 -10.62 18.31
N VAL A 90 -21.93 -9.62 18.26
CA VAL A 90 -21.50 -8.97 17.03
C VAL A 90 -20.18 -9.57 16.60
N SER A 91 -20.16 -10.22 15.44
CA SER A 91 -18.91 -10.79 14.94
C SER A 91 -18.01 -9.69 14.40
N PRO A 92 -16.71 -9.69 14.73
CA PRO A 92 -15.73 -8.87 14.04
C PRO A 92 -15.75 -9.14 12.53
N PRO A 93 -15.53 -8.12 11.68
CA PRO A 93 -15.50 -8.31 10.24
C PRO A 93 -14.16 -8.94 9.80
N TYR A 94 -13.96 -10.23 10.09
CA TYR A 94 -12.70 -10.95 9.89
C TYR A 94 -12.13 -10.80 8.48
N LEU A 95 -12.98 -10.88 7.45
CA LEU A 95 -12.57 -10.69 6.06
C LEU A 95 -11.93 -9.30 5.86
N HIS A 96 -12.59 -8.23 6.32
CA HIS A 96 -12.09 -6.87 6.17
C HIS A 96 -10.84 -6.61 7.01
N ILE A 97 -10.74 -7.23 8.19
CA ILE A 97 -9.53 -7.19 9.02
C ILE A 97 -8.36 -7.83 8.26
N LEU A 98 -8.55 -9.03 7.71
CA LEU A 98 -7.52 -9.72 6.95
C LEU A 98 -7.09 -8.92 5.72
N LEU A 99 -8.05 -8.40 4.95
CA LEU A 99 -7.76 -7.54 3.79
C LEU A 99 -6.96 -6.30 4.19
N GLY A 100 -7.30 -5.66 5.31
CA GLY A 100 -6.56 -4.51 5.84
C GLY A 100 -5.13 -4.87 6.26
N ILE A 101 -4.93 -6.03 6.91
CA ILE A 101 -3.62 -6.53 7.29
C ILE A 101 -2.75 -6.79 6.06
N VAL A 102 -3.27 -7.53 5.07
CA VAL A 102 -2.52 -7.85 3.85
C VAL A 102 -2.16 -6.57 3.10
N LEU A 103 -3.10 -5.62 2.97
CA LEU A 103 -2.84 -4.34 2.34
C LEU A 103 -1.73 -3.55 3.05
N LYS A 104 -1.76 -3.51 4.39
CA LYS A 104 -0.73 -2.83 5.18
C LYS A 104 0.64 -3.45 4.95
N HIS A 105 0.74 -4.77 5.01
CA HIS A 105 2.02 -5.47 4.80
C HIS A 105 2.54 -5.29 3.38
N HIS A 106 1.66 -5.32 2.38
CA HIS A 106 2.04 -5.05 1.01
C HIS A 106 2.60 -3.63 0.82
N LYS A 107 1.93 -2.61 1.39
CA LYS A 107 2.44 -1.23 1.34
C LYS A 107 3.80 -1.09 2.03
N LEU A 108 3.98 -1.72 3.19
CA LEU A 108 5.27 -1.73 3.87
C LEU A 108 6.38 -2.40 3.03
N LEU A 109 6.03 -3.47 2.29
CA LEU A 109 6.97 -4.13 1.38
C LEU A 109 7.29 -3.26 0.15
N ASP A 110 6.28 -2.65 -0.48
CA ASP A 110 6.45 -1.69 -1.58
C ASP A 110 7.37 -0.53 -1.16
N ASP A 111 7.11 0.06 0.02
CA ASP A 111 7.88 1.17 0.57
C ASP A 111 9.33 0.76 0.86
N ALA A 112 9.53 -0.42 1.47
CA ALA A 112 10.87 -0.96 1.74
C ALA A 112 11.65 -1.25 0.44
N ALA A 113 10.98 -1.80 -0.58
CA ALA A 113 11.59 -2.06 -1.88
C ALA A 113 11.99 -0.74 -2.58
N HIS A 114 11.12 0.27 -2.55
CA HIS A 114 11.43 1.58 -3.10
C HIS A 114 12.58 2.26 -2.35
N ASP A 115 12.63 2.14 -1.01
CA ASP A 115 13.73 2.67 -0.20
C ASP A 115 15.06 1.98 -0.52
N LEU A 116 15.05 0.67 -0.80
CA LEU A 116 16.24 -0.04 -1.27
C LEU A 116 16.70 0.49 -2.64
N ASP A 117 15.76 0.61 -3.59
CA ASP A 117 16.04 1.12 -4.92
C ASP A 117 16.64 2.54 -4.86
N LYS A 118 16.08 3.43 -4.03
CA LYS A 118 16.49 4.84 -3.98
C LYS A 118 17.69 5.11 -3.07
N LYS A 119 17.63 4.68 -1.81
CA LYS A 119 18.60 5.11 -0.77
C LYS A 119 19.82 4.21 -0.73
N LYS A 120 19.64 2.90 -0.91
CA LYS A 120 20.75 1.96 -0.77
C LYS A 120 21.57 1.85 -2.04
N ILE A 121 20.96 1.88 -3.23
CA ILE A 121 21.72 1.81 -4.48
C ILE A 121 22.46 3.13 -4.77
N ALA A 122 21.83 4.29 -4.55
CA ALA A 122 22.47 5.58 -4.82
C ALA A 122 23.74 5.84 -3.98
N CYS A 123 23.74 5.39 -2.72
CA CYS A 123 24.85 5.62 -1.79
C CYS A 123 25.97 4.58 -1.87
N GLN A 124 25.81 3.50 -2.62
CA GLN A 124 26.82 2.45 -2.73
C GLN A 124 27.85 2.79 -3.83
N PRO A 125 29.15 2.57 -3.58
CA PRO A 125 30.17 2.62 -4.62
C PRO A 125 29.85 1.66 -5.78
N ASN A 126 30.21 2.02 -7.01
CA ASN A 126 29.86 1.23 -8.20
C ASN A 126 30.47 -0.18 -8.18
N GLU A 127 31.60 -0.38 -7.49
CA GLU A 127 32.26 -1.68 -7.34
C GLU A 127 31.42 -2.73 -6.58
N PHE A 128 30.47 -2.27 -5.75
CA PHE A 128 29.55 -3.14 -5.01
C PHE A 128 28.18 -3.28 -5.69
N LEU A 129 27.99 -2.65 -6.84
CA LEU A 129 26.74 -2.67 -7.58
C LEU A 129 26.83 -3.66 -8.76
N LEU A 130 25.79 -4.47 -8.90
CA LEU A 130 25.55 -5.20 -10.14
C LEU A 130 25.26 -4.22 -11.30
N PRO A 131 25.39 -4.65 -12.57
CA PRO A 131 25.14 -3.78 -13.74
C PRO A 131 23.81 -3.01 -13.65
N LEU A 132 22.76 -3.69 -13.22
CA LEU A 132 21.44 -3.10 -12.99
C LEU A 132 21.43 -1.97 -11.93
N GLY A 133 22.23 -2.13 -10.87
CA GLY A 133 22.38 -1.10 -9.84
C GLY A 133 23.16 0.12 -10.35
N ILE A 134 24.14 -0.09 -11.23
CA ILE A 134 24.89 0.98 -11.89
C ILE A 134 23.95 1.77 -12.81
N LEU A 135 23.14 1.07 -13.61
CA LEU A 135 22.13 1.66 -14.49
C LEU A 135 21.12 2.49 -13.71
N LEU A 136 20.56 1.93 -12.63
CA LEU A 136 19.64 2.65 -11.75
C LEU A 136 20.30 3.88 -11.15
N LYS A 137 21.54 3.78 -10.67
CA LYS A 137 22.25 4.93 -10.10
C LYS A 137 22.49 6.04 -11.13
N ARG A 138 22.75 5.69 -12.39
CA ARG A 138 23.01 6.66 -13.47
C ARG A 138 21.73 7.28 -14.03
N TYR A 139 20.73 6.47 -14.36
CA TYR A 139 19.54 6.90 -15.12
C TYR A 139 18.24 6.89 -14.32
N ASP A 140 18.27 6.33 -13.12
CA ASP A 140 17.16 6.25 -12.17
C ASP A 140 15.85 5.76 -12.81
N SER A 141 14.79 6.56 -12.93
CA SER A 141 13.54 6.13 -13.58
C SER A 141 13.69 5.61 -15.02
N GLN A 142 14.79 5.92 -15.73
CA GLN A 142 15.06 5.44 -17.09
C GLN A 142 15.93 4.19 -17.14
N TRP A 143 16.17 3.51 -16.00
CA TRP A 143 17.02 2.32 -15.93
C TRP A 143 16.62 1.19 -16.89
N ARG A 144 15.32 1.00 -17.16
CA ARG A 144 14.84 -0.03 -18.10
C ARG A 144 15.22 0.28 -19.54
N GLU A 145 15.00 1.52 -19.94
CA GLU A 145 15.35 1.99 -21.28
C GLU A 145 16.87 1.92 -21.48
N ALA A 146 17.64 2.30 -20.45
CA ALA A 146 19.09 2.16 -20.45
C ALA A 146 19.52 0.68 -20.56
N GLN A 147 18.88 -0.22 -19.81
CA GLN A 147 19.17 -1.65 -19.86
C GLN A 147 18.90 -2.22 -21.27
N GLU A 148 17.75 -1.92 -21.86
CA GLU A 148 17.39 -2.39 -23.20
C GLU A 148 18.36 -1.85 -24.26
N LEU A 149 18.85 -0.62 -24.13
CA LEU A 149 19.83 -0.04 -25.03
C LEU A 149 21.23 -0.66 -24.84
N GLU A 150 21.67 -0.89 -23.60
CA GLU A 150 22.94 -1.57 -23.32
C GLU A 150 22.93 -3.03 -23.81
N GLU A 151 21.83 -3.77 -23.64
CA GLU A 151 21.68 -5.13 -24.16
C GLU A 151 21.73 -5.16 -25.70
N LYS A 152 21.10 -4.19 -26.37
CA LYS A 152 21.19 -4.04 -27.84
C LYS A 152 22.60 -3.67 -28.27
N LEU A 153 23.28 -2.79 -27.55
CA LEU A 153 24.65 -2.39 -27.86
C LEU A 153 25.58 -3.60 -27.83
N ILE A 154 25.54 -4.40 -26.76
CA ILE A 154 26.34 -5.62 -26.60
C ILE A 154 26.05 -6.61 -27.75
N PHE A 155 24.78 -6.76 -28.15
CA PHE A 155 24.41 -7.62 -29.26
C PHE A 155 25.02 -7.14 -30.58
N GLU A 156 24.89 -5.86 -30.91
CA GLU A 156 25.40 -5.29 -32.16
C GLU A 156 26.94 -5.29 -32.21
N GLU A 157 27.62 -5.03 -31.08
CA GLU A 157 29.07 -5.17 -30.93
C GLU A 157 29.51 -6.62 -31.16
N GLY A 158 28.76 -7.57 -30.62
CA GLY A 158 28.96 -9.00 -30.87
C GLY A 158 28.84 -9.32 -32.36
N CYS A 159 27.78 -8.86 -33.03
CA CYS A 159 27.58 -9.06 -34.47
C CYS A 159 28.70 -8.42 -35.32
N LEU A 160 29.14 -7.22 -34.96
CA LEU A 160 30.26 -6.54 -35.63
C LEU A 160 31.55 -7.37 -35.53
N ALA A 161 31.85 -7.96 -34.36
CA ALA A 161 33.05 -8.76 -34.15
C ALA A 161 33.11 -10.03 -35.03
N PHE A 162 31.96 -10.54 -35.49
CA PHE A 162 31.85 -11.70 -36.39
C PHE A 162 31.53 -11.33 -37.84
N SER A 163 31.56 -10.05 -38.20
CA SER A 163 31.25 -9.60 -39.56
C SER A 163 32.43 -9.79 -40.49
N GLU A 164 32.19 -10.46 -41.62
CA GLU A 164 33.23 -10.74 -42.63
C GLU A 164 33.17 -9.78 -43.83
N THR A 165 32.04 -9.11 -44.03
CA THR A 165 31.81 -8.21 -45.17
C THR A 165 31.90 -6.74 -44.74
N GLN A 166 32.42 -5.88 -45.62
CA GLN A 166 32.48 -4.43 -45.35
C GLN A 166 31.08 -3.83 -45.19
N GLU A 167 30.09 -4.35 -45.92
CA GLU A 167 28.70 -3.88 -45.83
C GLU A 167 28.10 -4.18 -44.46
N ASP A 168 28.34 -5.37 -43.90
CA ASP A 168 27.88 -5.71 -42.55
C ASP A 168 28.61 -4.87 -41.49
N ILE A 169 29.93 -4.66 -41.65
CA ILE A 169 30.73 -3.81 -40.75
C ILE A 169 30.17 -2.39 -40.71
N ASP A 170 29.90 -1.79 -41.87
CA ASP A 170 29.37 -0.42 -41.97
C ASP A 170 27.96 -0.35 -41.35
N ARG A 171 27.11 -1.35 -41.61
CA ARG A 171 25.75 -1.44 -41.04
C ARG A 171 25.77 -1.48 -39.51
N TYR A 172 26.54 -2.40 -38.92
CA TYR A 172 26.58 -2.55 -37.47
C TYR A 172 27.26 -1.35 -36.80
N THR A 173 28.28 -0.75 -37.42
CA THR A 173 28.90 0.48 -36.92
C THR A 173 27.90 1.63 -36.86
N GLN A 174 27.06 1.80 -37.87
CA GLN A 174 25.99 2.82 -37.87
C GLN A 174 24.93 2.55 -36.78
N HIS A 175 24.56 1.28 -36.57
CA HIS A 175 23.61 0.89 -35.53
C HIS A 175 24.17 1.16 -34.12
N ILE A 176 25.41 0.75 -33.86
CA ILE A 176 26.13 1.02 -32.61
C ILE A 176 26.14 2.52 -32.33
N HIS A 177 26.56 3.33 -33.31
CA HIS A 177 26.59 4.78 -33.16
C HIS A 177 25.21 5.38 -32.82
N LYS A 178 24.15 4.88 -33.46
CA LYS A 178 22.77 5.30 -33.16
C LYS A 178 22.34 4.92 -31.76
N ILE A 179 22.69 3.73 -31.27
CA ILE A 179 22.38 3.29 -29.91
C ILE A 179 23.14 4.13 -28.88
N GLU A 180 24.43 4.37 -29.09
CA GLU A 180 25.25 5.25 -28.23
C GLU A 180 24.65 6.66 -28.16
N GLN A 181 24.20 7.21 -29.30
CA GLN A 181 23.47 8.49 -29.32
C GLN A 181 22.20 8.43 -28.46
N LEU A 182 21.39 7.38 -28.58
CA LEU A 182 20.17 7.21 -27.76
C LEU A 182 20.50 7.13 -26.26
N ILE A 183 21.54 6.40 -25.88
CA ILE A 183 22.01 6.32 -24.48
C ILE A 183 22.44 7.71 -23.99
N SER A 184 23.11 8.51 -24.82
CA SER A 184 23.55 9.86 -24.46
C SER A 184 22.39 10.83 -24.20
N PHE A 185 21.21 10.58 -24.79
CA PHE A 185 19.99 11.36 -24.55
C PHE A 185 19.26 10.97 -23.27
N LEU A 186 19.63 9.86 -22.62
CA LEU A 186 19.04 9.48 -21.34
C LEU A 186 19.53 10.43 -20.25
N VAL A 187 18.57 10.97 -19.49
CA VAL A 187 18.86 11.92 -18.41
C VAL A 187 18.41 11.31 -17.10
N HIS A 188 19.14 11.61 -16.04
CA HIS A 188 18.73 11.25 -14.69
C HIS A 188 17.34 11.82 -14.37
N LYS A 189 16.41 10.96 -13.97
CA LYS A 189 15.04 11.34 -13.56
C LYS A 189 14.66 10.61 -12.29
N ASP A 190 14.30 11.36 -11.26
CA ASP A 190 13.90 10.84 -9.95
C ASP A 190 13.01 9.61 -10.03
N LEU A 191 13.37 8.58 -9.26
CA LEU A 191 12.63 7.33 -9.20
C LEU A 191 11.21 7.57 -8.73
N LYS A 192 10.24 7.20 -9.56
CA LYS A 192 8.85 7.12 -9.12
C LYS A 192 8.64 5.88 -8.24
N PRO A 193 7.69 5.93 -7.28
CA PRO A 193 7.33 4.76 -6.49
C PRO A 193 7.01 3.55 -7.39
N ARG A 194 7.48 2.37 -6.99
CA ARG A 194 7.24 1.08 -7.69
C ARG A 194 7.87 0.95 -9.09
N VAL A 195 8.68 1.90 -9.54
CA VAL A 195 9.35 1.84 -10.86
C VAL A 195 10.74 1.18 -10.79
N GLY A 196 11.38 1.20 -9.62
CA GLY A 196 12.72 0.62 -9.45
C GLY A 196 12.77 -0.88 -9.70
N PRO A 197 13.95 -1.45 -9.94
CA PRO A 197 14.12 -2.85 -10.29
C PRO A 197 13.59 -3.79 -9.21
N ILE A 198 13.82 -3.50 -7.93
CA ILE A 198 13.32 -4.32 -6.83
C ILE A 198 11.80 -4.15 -6.72
N ALA A 199 11.32 -2.91 -6.66
CA ALA A 199 9.90 -2.65 -6.46
C ALA A 199 9.03 -3.14 -7.64
N SER A 200 9.50 -3.00 -8.89
CA SER A 200 8.78 -3.50 -10.07
C SER A 200 8.87 -5.03 -10.23
N SER A 201 9.85 -5.69 -9.62
CA SER A 201 9.90 -7.16 -9.56
C SER A 201 8.79 -7.74 -8.69
N LEU A 202 8.28 -6.98 -7.71
CA LEU A 202 7.12 -7.40 -6.91
C LEU A 202 5.88 -7.61 -7.79
N ASP A 203 5.65 -6.74 -8.79
CA ASP A 203 4.54 -6.90 -9.74
C ASP A 203 4.66 -8.19 -10.56
N THR A 204 5.88 -8.61 -10.91
CA THR A 204 6.13 -9.89 -11.58
C THR A 204 5.76 -11.07 -10.68
N VAL A 205 6.10 -11.02 -9.40
CA VAL A 205 5.72 -12.05 -8.42
C VAL A 205 4.20 -12.12 -8.29
N LEU A 206 3.52 -10.98 -8.12
CA LEU A 206 2.06 -10.91 -8.05
C LEU A 206 1.41 -11.51 -9.30
N LYS A 207 1.90 -11.13 -10.49
CA LYS A 207 1.43 -11.66 -11.78
C LYS A 207 1.63 -13.17 -11.88
N LYS A 208 2.79 -13.70 -11.46
CA LYS A 208 3.08 -15.15 -11.43
C LYS A 208 2.06 -15.91 -10.59
N HIS A 209 1.67 -15.34 -9.46
CA HIS A 209 0.65 -15.92 -8.58
C HIS A 209 -0.80 -15.57 -8.99
N ARG A 210 -1.00 -14.91 -10.14
CA ARG A 210 -2.31 -14.44 -10.63
C ARG A 210 -3.03 -13.54 -9.63
N ILE A 211 -2.26 -12.89 -8.78
CA ILE A 211 -2.76 -11.95 -7.80
C ILE A 211 -2.94 -10.62 -8.51
N THR A 212 -4.18 -10.23 -8.74
CA THR A 212 -4.47 -8.92 -9.32
C THR A 212 -4.75 -7.94 -8.18
N PRO A 213 -3.98 -6.85 -8.03
CA PRO A 213 -4.32 -5.79 -7.09
C PRO A 213 -5.60 -5.10 -7.58
N HIS A 214 -6.76 -5.53 -7.09
CA HIS A 214 -8.04 -4.91 -7.40
C HIS A 214 -8.32 -3.74 -6.47
N ALA A 215 -8.84 -2.66 -7.05
CA ALA A 215 -9.11 -1.41 -6.35
C ALA A 215 -10.45 -1.46 -5.62
N TYR A 216 -10.54 -2.14 -4.48
CA TYR A 216 -11.57 -1.76 -3.49
C TYR A 216 -11.04 -0.55 -2.74
N HIS A 217 -11.53 0.67 -3.03
CA HIS A 217 -11.29 1.99 -2.38
C HIS A 217 -10.04 2.23 -1.49
N SER A 218 -8.95 1.51 -1.74
CA SER A 218 -7.69 1.46 -0.99
C SER A 218 -6.74 0.33 -1.48
N ARG A 219 -7.13 -0.48 -2.48
CA ARG A 219 -6.30 -1.47 -3.22
C ARG A 219 -5.92 -2.73 -2.43
N SER A 220 -6.88 -3.43 -1.84
CA SER A 220 -6.65 -4.76 -1.24
C SER A 220 -6.77 -5.90 -2.26
N PHE A 221 -5.98 -6.96 -2.06
CA PHE A 221 -5.97 -8.16 -2.90
C PHE A 221 -7.29 -8.94 -2.80
N VAL A 222 -7.82 -9.35 -3.96
CA VAL A 222 -8.85 -10.38 -4.04
C VAL A 222 -8.13 -11.69 -4.29
N GLY A 223 -8.16 -12.60 -3.30
CA GLY A 223 -7.91 -14.01 -3.56
C GLY A 223 -9.15 -14.58 -4.24
N ASN A 224 -8.98 -15.14 -5.45
CA ASN A 224 -9.93 -16.12 -5.97
C ASN A 224 -9.69 -17.45 -5.26
#